data_AF-A0AAN8W3L0-F1
#
_entry.id   AF-A0AAN8W3L0-F1
#
_cell.length_a   1.000
_cell.length_b   1.000
_cell.length_c   1.000
_cell.angle_alpha   90.00
_cell.angle_beta   90.00
_cell.angle_gamma   90.00
#
_symmetry.space_group_name_H-M   'P 1'
#
loop_
_entity.id
_entity.type
_entity.pdbx_description
1 polymer ?
#
loop_
_entity_poly.entity_id
_entity_poly.type
_entity_poly.pdbx_seq_one_letter_code
_entity_poly.pdbx_strand_id
1 'polypeptide(L)'
;MVTEFELMILCSVGGQKQWIAIARAILRDTPILILDEATCALDAKSEHYIKEVIQALGHDCEVKRTILVKAHRPSTARVCDRIIVMDGGEIVEDGSSQAADSKRLAMLSRAQKKAVT
;
A
#
# COMPACT_ATOMS: atom_id res chain seq x y z
N MET A 1 -15.78 17.01 14.42
CA MET A 1 -15.76 15.59 13.99
C MET A 1 -14.54 15.26 13.13
N VAL A 2 -13.34 15.74 13.49
CA VAL A 2 -12.09 15.35 12.82
C VAL A 2 -11.09 14.98 13.91
N THR A 3 -11.36 13.87 14.60
CA THR A 3 -10.42 13.31 15.57
C THR A 3 -9.44 12.44 14.79
N GLU A 4 -8.21 12.95 14.72
CA GLU A 4 -6.95 12.19 14.58
C GLU A 4 -6.78 11.40 13.28
N PHE A 5 -6.35 12.10 12.22
CA PHE A 5 -5.54 11.47 11.17
C PHE A 5 -4.18 11.06 11.78
N GLU A 6 -4.12 9.94 12.50
CA GLU A 6 -2.83 9.34 12.88
C GLU A 6 -2.17 8.75 11.63
N LEU A 7 -1.37 9.58 10.99
CA LEU A 7 -0.50 9.24 9.86
C LEU A 7 0.63 8.32 10.36
N MET A 8 0.37 7.02 10.46
CA MET A 8 1.41 6.04 10.79
C MET A 8 2.31 5.84 9.56
N ILE A 9 3.26 6.74 9.35
CA ILE A 9 4.30 6.58 8.32
C ILE A 9 5.20 5.42 8.73
N LEU A 10 5.03 4.27 8.08
CA LEU A 10 5.98 3.17 8.19
C LEU A 10 7.18 3.46 7.27
N CYS A 11 8.28 3.99 7.80
CA CYS A 11 9.56 3.89 7.11
C CYS A 11 10.74 3.73 8.07
N SER A 12 11.66 2.84 7.67
CA SER A 12 13.03 2.63 8.15
C SER A 12 13.22 2.38 9.66
N VAL A 13 12.91 1.18 10.18
CA VAL A 13 13.78 0.39 11.09
C VAL A 13 13.19 -1.03 11.24
N GLY A 14 13.67 -2.02 10.47
CA GLY A 14 13.51 -3.47 10.74
C GLY A 14 12.09 -4.07 10.63
N GLY A 15 11.91 -5.12 9.81
CA GLY A 15 10.59 -5.72 9.50
C GLY A 15 9.68 -6.08 10.69
N GLN A 16 10.23 -6.28 11.89
CA GLN A 16 9.43 -6.52 13.11
C GLN A 16 8.70 -5.27 13.63
N LYS A 17 9.28 -4.07 13.54
CA LYS A 17 8.61 -2.84 14.00
C LYS A 17 7.42 -2.50 13.11
N GLN A 18 7.48 -2.91 11.85
CA GLN A 18 6.38 -2.79 10.91
C GLN A 18 5.16 -3.64 11.32
N TRP A 19 5.37 -4.87 11.77
CA TRP A 19 4.29 -5.71 12.30
C TRP A 19 3.63 -5.10 13.54
N ILE A 20 4.41 -4.52 14.44
CA ILE A 20 3.89 -3.83 15.63
C ILE A 20 3.05 -2.60 15.22
N ALA A 21 3.50 -1.83 14.22
CA ALA A 21 2.74 -0.68 13.73
C ALA A 21 1.41 -1.10 13.08
N ILE A 22 1.42 -2.15 12.25
CA ILE A 22 0.19 -2.71 11.65
C ILE A 22 -0.75 -3.21 12.74
N ALA A 23 -0.26 -4.02 13.70
CA ALA A 23 -1.05 -4.53 14.80
C ALA A 23 -1.68 -3.38 15.63
N ARG A 24 -0.92 -2.30 15.88
CA ARG A 24 -1.44 -1.11 16.55
C ARG A 24 -2.54 -0.40 15.76
N ALA A 25 -2.42 -0.32 14.43
CA ALA A 25 -3.43 0.29 13.58
C ALA A 25 -4.73 -0.53 13.57
N ILE A 26 -4.63 -1.86 13.59
CA ILE A 26 -5.77 -2.77 13.72
C ILE A 26 -6.45 -2.56 15.07
N LEU A 27 -5.69 -2.59 16.16
CA LEU A 27 -6.23 -2.44 17.52
C LEU A 27 -6.88 -1.08 17.81
N ARG A 28 -6.50 -0.04 17.05
CA ARG A 28 -7.03 1.33 17.19
C ARG A 28 -8.16 1.64 16.23
N ASP A 29 -8.60 0.68 15.41
CA ASP A 29 -9.56 0.90 14.33
C ASP A 29 -9.23 2.13 13.48
N THR A 30 -7.95 2.28 13.14
CA THR A 30 -7.47 3.47 12.42
C THR A 30 -8.18 3.56 11.06
N PRO A 31 -8.93 4.65 10.78
CA PRO A 31 -9.75 4.74 9.57
C PRO A 31 -8.94 4.94 8.30
N ILE A 32 -7.71 5.47 8.42
CA ILE A 32 -6.82 5.75 7.29
C ILE A 32 -5.41 5.25 7.62
N LEU A 33 -4.91 4.33 6.82
CA LEU A 33 -3.58 3.73 6.97
C LEU A 33 -2.72 4.10 5.76
N ILE A 34 -1.53 4.64 5.98
CA ILE A 34 -0.56 4.94 4.91
C ILE A 34 0.66 4.06 5.08
N LEU A 35 0.97 3.29 4.04
CA LEU A 35 2.05 2.33 3.99
C LEU A 35 3.07 2.79 2.95
N ASP A 36 4.15 3.42 3.42
CA ASP A 36 5.32 3.70 2.59
C ASP A 36 6.21 2.46 2.57
N GLU A 37 6.53 1.94 1.39
CA GLU A 37 7.59 0.94 1.23
C GLU A 37 7.44 -0.34 2.10
N ALA A 38 6.18 -0.74 2.37
CA ALA A 38 5.81 -1.80 3.32
C ALA A 38 6.28 -3.23 2.95
N THR A 39 7.07 -3.41 1.89
CA THR A 39 7.54 -4.73 1.44
C THR A 39 9.05 -4.81 1.21
N CYS A 40 9.80 -3.72 1.39
CA CYS A 40 11.20 -3.63 0.95
C CYS A 40 12.21 -4.33 1.88
N ALA A 41 11.88 -4.47 3.17
CA ALA A 41 12.77 -5.09 4.15
C ALA A 41 12.32 -6.49 4.60
N LEU A 42 11.40 -7.12 3.87
CA LEU A 42 10.77 -8.38 4.25
C LEU A 42 11.19 -9.51 3.31
N ASP A 43 11.40 -10.69 3.89
CA ASP A 43 11.51 -11.93 3.12
C ASP A 43 10.20 -12.22 2.37
N ALA A 44 10.27 -13.06 1.34
CA ALA A 44 9.12 -13.35 0.46
C ALA A 44 7.89 -13.90 1.19
N LYS A 45 8.08 -14.62 2.30
CA LYS A 45 6.98 -15.16 3.12
C LYS A 45 6.31 -14.06 3.93
N SER A 46 7.11 -13.20 4.56
CA SER A 46 6.61 -12.03 5.29
C SER A 46 5.88 -11.03 4.39
N GLU A 47 6.35 -10.84 3.15
CA GLU A 47 5.66 -10.02 2.14
C GLU A 47 4.27 -10.58 1.79
N HIS A 48 4.15 -11.91 1.69
CA HIS A 48 2.88 -12.56 1.41
C HIS A 48 1.87 -12.31 2.52
N TYR A 49 2.25 -12.51 3.78
CA TYR A 49 1.35 -12.27 4.92
C TYR A 49 0.89 -10.82 5.03
N ILE A 50 1.78 -9.85 4.77
CA ILE A 50 1.36 -8.44 4.81
C ILE A 50 0.33 -8.13 3.72
N LYS A 51 0.46 -8.73 2.53
CA LYS A 51 -0.54 -8.55 1.47
C LYS A 51 -1.89 -9.13 1.86
N GLU A 52 -1.91 -10.33 2.47
CA GLU A 52 -3.15 -10.93 2.98
C GLU A 52 -3.80 -10.05 4.05
N VAL A 53 -3.00 -9.51 4.99
CA VAL A 53 -3.50 -8.62 6.03
C VAL A 53 -4.07 -7.33 5.43
N ILE A 54 -3.37 -6.68 4.50
CA ILE A 54 -3.86 -5.47 3.82
C ILE A 54 -5.18 -5.75 3.11
N GLN A 55 -5.27 -6.87 2.40
CA GLN A 55 -6.48 -7.27 1.70
C GLN A 55 -7.65 -7.55 2.66
N ALA A 56 -7.39 -8.27 3.76
CA ALA A 56 -8.39 -8.53 4.79
C ALA A 56 -8.88 -7.23 5.46
N LEU A 57 -7.98 -6.30 5.77
CA LEU A 57 -8.32 -5.02 6.40
C LEU A 57 -9.08 -4.08 5.46
N GLY A 58 -8.79 -4.11 4.16
CA GLY A 58 -9.51 -3.33 3.16
C GLY A 58 -10.92 -3.85 2.88
N HIS A 59 -11.14 -5.15 3.04
CA HIS A 59 -12.45 -5.79 2.85
C HIS A 59 -13.22 -6.03 4.16
N ASP A 60 -12.75 -5.48 5.28
CA ASP A 60 -13.46 -5.56 6.55
C ASP A 60 -14.82 -4.82 6.45
N CYS A 61 -15.90 -5.56 6.64
CA CYS A 61 -17.27 -5.04 6.52
C CYS A 61 -17.70 -4.18 7.72
N GLU A 62 -17.05 -4.36 8.88
CA GLU A 62 -17.43 -3.66 10.12
C GLU A 62 -16.77 -2.28 10.23
N VAL A 63 -15.53 -2.16 9.74
CA VAL A 63 -14.77 -0.90 9.78
C VAL A 63 -14.29 -0.52 8.38
N LYS A 64 -14.86 0.55 7.82
CA LYS A 64 -14.41 1.11 6.54
C LYS A 64 -13.04 1.77 6.70
N ARG A 65 -11.98 1.03 6.38
CA ARG A 65 -10.59 1.54 6.38
C ARG A 65 -10.16 1.92 4.97
N THR A 66 -9.49 3.06 4.85
CA THR A 66 -8.81 3.47 3.61
C THR A 66 -7.32 3.20 3.74
N ILE A 67 -6.75 2.38 2.85
CA ILE A 67 -5.33 2.02 2.91
C ILE A 67 -4.62 2.59 1.68
N LEU A 68 -3.67 3.49 1.90
CA LEU A 68 -2.81 4.05 0.86
C LEU A 68 -1.46 3.32 0.89
N VAL A 69 -1.10 2.66 -0.21
CA VAL A 69 0.15 1.90 -0.29
C VAL A 69 1.01 2.46 -1.41
N LYS A 70 2.23 2.85 -1.10
CA LYS A 70 3.23 3.18 -2.12
C LYS A 70 3.83 1.88 -2.67
N ALA A 71 3.49 1.55 -3.91
CA ALA A 71 3.91 0.30 -4.52
C ALA A 71 5.25 0.45 -5.28
N HIS A 72 6.32 -0.12 -4.73
CA HIS A 72 7.59 -0.32 -5.45
C HIS A 72 7.65 -1.65 -6.22
N ARG A 73 6.67 -2.53 -5.99
CA ARG A 73 6.54 -3.83 -6.67
C ARG A 73 5.19 -3.93 -7.36
N PRO A 74 5.13 -4.41 -8.63
CA PRO A 74 3.86 -4.63 -9.33
C PRO A 74 2.92 -5.61 -8.62
N SER A 75 3.48 -6.55 -7.84
CA SER A 75 2.71 -7.52 -7.06
C SER A 75 1.92 -6.88 -5.92
N THR A 76 2.42 -5.77 -5.34
CA THR A 76 1.70 -5.00 -4.31
C THR A 76 0.59 -4.15 -4.94
N ALA A 77 0.82 -3.56 -6.12
CA ALA A 77 -0.22 -2.80 -6.81
C ALA A 77 -1.45 -3.65 -7.17
N ARG A 78 -1.25 -4.95 -7.48
CA ARG A 78 -2.33 -5.87 -7.87
C ARG A 78 -3.36 -6.14 -6.77
N VAL A 79 -2.98 -6.03 -5.50
CA VAL A 79 -3.88 -6.29 -4.36
C VAL A 79 -4.66 -5.05 -3.92
N CYS A 80 -4.36 -3.88 -4.47
CA CYS A 80 -5.09 -2.64 -4.19
C CYS A 80 -6.40 -2.61 -4.98
N ASP A 81 -7.44 -1.91 -4.50
CA ASP A 81 -8.67 -1.72 -5.29
C ASP A 81 -8.48 -0.69 -6.42
N ARG A 82 -7.64 0.32 -6.16
CA ARG A 82 -7.36 1.47 -7.04
C ARG A 82 -5.86 1.71 -7.11
N ILE A 83 -5.39 2.11 -8.29
CA ILE A 83 -4.00 2.41 -8.62
C ILE A 83 -3.95 3.84 -9.13
N ILE A 84 -3.08 4.66 -8.51
CA ILE A 84 -2.77 6.01 -8.94
C ILE A 84 -1.29 6.02 -9.34
N VAL A 85 -0.99 6.44 -10.56
CA VAL A 85 0.39 6.62 -11.04
C VAL A 85 0.69 8.11 -11.04
N MET A 86 1.80 8.47 -10.39
CA MET A 86 2.29 9.85 -10.33
C MET A 86 3.61 9.98 -11.10
N ASP A 87 3.76 11.07 -11.84
CA ASP A 87 5.03 11.48 -12.48
C ASP A 87 5.19 12.99 -12.33
N GLY A 88 6.36 13.46 -11.94
CA GLY A 88 6.64 14.90 -11.78
C GLY A 88 5.76 15.66 -10.76
N GLY A 89 5.10 14.95 -9.83
CA GLY A 89 4.15 15.56 -8.88
C GLY A 89 2.70 15.64 -9.39
N GLU A 90 2.43 15.17 -10.60
CA GLU A 90 1.10 15.12 -11.19
C GLU A 90 0.56 13.68 -11.27
N ILE A 91 -0.75 13.52 -11.23
CA ILE A 91 -1.42 12.23 -11.45
C ILE A 91 -1.52 12.01 -12.97
N VAL A 92 -0.76 11.04 -13.47
CA VAL A 92 -0.76 10.70 -14.89
C VAL A 92 -1.76 9.59 -15.24
N GLU A 93 -2.11 8.75 -14.27
CA GLU A 93 -3.12 7.69 -14.42
C GLU A 93 -3.83 7.42 -13.09
N ASP A 94 -5.10 7.06 -13.18
CA ASP A 94 -5.97 6.75 -12.06
C ASP A 94 -7.04 5.74 -12.49
N GLY A 95 -7.12 4.59 -11.81
CA GLY A 95 -8.12 3.58 -12.13
C GLY A 95 -8.09 2.35 -11.22
N SER A 96 -9.03 1.43 -11.41
CA SER A 96 -9.08 0.19 -10.63
C SER A 96 -7.95 -0.78 -10.97
N SER A 97 -7.57 -1.63 -10.01
CA SER A 97 -6.56 -2.68 -10.18
C SER A 97 -7.07 -3.94 -10.89
N GLN A 98 -8.37 -4.06 -11.17
CA GLN A 98 -8.94 -5.24 -11.83
C GLN A 98 -8.13 -5.62 -13.10
N ALA A 99 -8.01 -6.94 -13.30
CA ALA A 99 -7.11 -7.63 -14.24
C ALA A 99 -7.15 -7.18 -15.73
N ALA A 100 -7.94 -6.17 -16.07
CA ALA A 100 -8.15 -5.66 -17.42
C ALA A 100 -7.13 -4.59 -17.87
N ASP A 101 -6.39 -3.93 -16.97
CA ASP A 101 -5.52 -2.80 -17.37
C ASP A 101 -4.01 -3.14 -17.35
N SER A 102 -3.65 -4.08 -18.23
CA SER A 102 -2.26 -4.41 -18.62
C SER A 102 -1.41 -3.16 -18.88
N LYS A 103 -2.03 -2.10 -19.40
CA LYS A 103 -1.41 -0.80 -19.70
C LYS A 103 -0.92 -0.08 -18.44
N ARG A 104 -1.70 -0.05 -17.34
CA ARG A 104 -1.32 0.62 -16.09
C ARG A 104 -0.23 -0.13 -15.34
N LEU A 105 -0.31 -1.46 -15.27
CA LEU A 105 0.77 -2.28 -14.70
C LEU A 105 2.08 -2.11 -15.49
N ALA A 106 1.99 -1.97 -16.82
CA ALA A 106 3.15 -1.66 -17.65
C ALA A 106 3.69 -0.24 -17.39
N MET A 107 2.82 0.75 -17.20
CA MET A 107 3.23 2.12 -16.83
C MET A 107 3.87 2.18 -15.44
N LEU A 108 3.30 1.52 -14.43
CA LEU A 108 3.93 1.36 -13.11
C LEU A 108 5.31 0.71 -13.22
N SER A 109 5.43 -0.38 -13.98
CA SER A 109 6.71 -1.06 -14.19
C SER A 109 7.73 -0.16 -14.89
N ARG A 110 7.28 0.74 -15.77
CA ARG A 110 8.14 1.75 -16.43
C ARG A 110 8.53 2.88 -15.47
N ALA A 111 7.59 3.41 -14.70
CA ALA A 111 7.83 4.45 -13.71
C ALA A 111 8.81 3.98 -12.62
N GLN A 112 8.67 2.73 -12.17
CA GLN A 112 9.59 2.08 -11.23
C GLN A 112 11.01 1.94 -11.79
N LYS A 113 11.17 1.62 -13.09
CA LYS A 113 12.48 1.57 -13.73
C LYS A 113 13.14 2.94 -13.84
N LYS A 114 12.34 3.98 -14.10
CA LYS A 114 12.82 5.37 -14.26
C LYS A 114 13.30 5.98 -12.94
N ALA A 115 12.74 5.55 -11.80
CA ALA A 115 13.12 6.04 -10.47
C ALA A 115 14.41 5.41 -9.89
N VAL A 116 14.97 4.39 -10.54
CA VAL A 116 16.18 3.67 -10.08
C VAL A 116 17.45 4.09 -10.85
N THR A 117 17.33 4.99 -11.83
CA THR A 117 18.47 5.59 -12.55
C THR A 117 18.69 7.02 -12.06
#